data_AF-A0A449ADP4-F1
#
_entry.id   AF-A0A449ADP4-F1
#
_cell.length_a   1.000
_cell.length_b   1.000
_cell.length_c   1.000
_cell.angle_alpha   90.00
_cell.angle_beta   90.00
_cell.angle_gamma   90.00
#
_symmetry.space_group_name_H-M   'P 1'
#
loop_
_entity.id
_entity.type
_entity.pdbx_description
1 polymer ?
#
loop_
_entity_poly.entity_id
_entity_poly.type
_entity_poly.pdbx_seq_one_letter_code
_entity_poly.pdbx_strand_id
1 'polypeptide(L)'
;MIKIVNKYDNQSQLLKPAFEGSSFPNFIGKRNFVVSDDLKKQESYVYFAQDKQNWYEFSNWFKNFAKTNAHSYTIDLAAFSKYFDKNELIRFFIFATNFAKTKLFKKSNLKDNNVKETSLNLLIENISLEEKKLIEKVNLISQAVSQVRNLQIMPENFLNSEMLSSFVTNDFSGIDKLKVEVLTKKEIQDLNMGLLLSVNQGSTHEPRVVIISYQGNPKSKEHTSIVGKGITFDTGGVNTKGYHMDGMKYDMSGSVVAAYAVKTLALLKAQVNVSAIMCITDNRINGDASLPENIYQSMSGKWVEVVDTDAEGRLVLADGIYYAADKLKPTTIVDVATLTGTIVTSLSHVYSGIFSTCDTKWEIFKEAAKIAQEKVWRMPMHEDFNKGNKGSKVADLASWSNSVKQDSSQAAMFLKEFTKDIDFIHCDIAGTADVNKEPQGPLVATLVEFVLKLQETKKETE
;
A
#
# COMPACT_ATOMS: atom_id res chain seq x y z
N MET A 1 -3.09 -9.43 17.43
CA MET A 1 -1.69 -9.51 16.96
C MET A 1 -1.05 -10.79 17.45
N ILE A 2 -0.04 -11.31 16.74
CA ILE A 2 0.79 -12.41 17.26
C ILE A 2 1.52 -11.98 18.53
N LYS A 3 1.59 -12.84 19.54
CA LYS A 3 2.38 -12.57 20.76
C LYS A 3 3.75 -13.20 20.64
N ILE A 4 4.81 -12.45 20.95
CA ILE A 4 6.16 -13.01 21.04
C ILE A 4 6.35 -13.57 22.44
N VAL A 5 6.77 -14.84 22.55
CA VAL A 5 7.06 -15.51 23.82
C VAL A 5 8.50 -16.02 23.83
N ASN A 6 9.16 -15.98 24.98
CA ASN A 6 10.56 -16.38 25.14
C ASN A 6 10.73 -17.77 25.77
N LYS A 7 9.62 -18.40 26.19
CA LYS A 7 9.57 -19.74 26.76
C LYS A 7 8.23 -20.37 26.38
N TYR A 8 8.26 -21.65 26.03
CA TYR A 8 7.06 -22.43 25.84
C TYR A 8 6.43 -22.82 27.19
N ASP A 9 5.14 -22.56 27.35
CA ASP A 9 4.40 -22.73 28.61
C ASP A 9 3.46 -23.95 28.63
N ASN A 10 3.47 -24.76 27.56
CA ASN A 10 2.61 -25.94 27.39
C ASN A 10 1.09 -25.65 27.45
N GLN A 11 0.67 -24.40 27.23
CA GLN A 11 -0.75 -24.01 27.21
C GLN A 11 -1.38 -24.06 25.80
N SER A 12 -0.58 -24.32 24.77
CA SER A 12 -0.99 -24.33 23.36
C SER A 12 -0.19 -25.37 22.58
N GLN A 13 -0.68 -25.80 21.42
CA GLN A 13 0.06 -26.75 20.59
C GLN A 13 1.37 -26.11 20.07
N LEU A 14 2.51 -26.77 20.26
CA LEU A 14 3.80 -26.33 19.72
C LEU A 14 3.88 -26.73 18.24
N LEU A 15 3.73 -25.76 17.34
CA LEU A 15 3.77 -25.98 15.90
C LEU A 15 5.22 -26.03 15.39
N LYS A 16 5.58 -27.16 14.77
CA LYS A 16 6.88 -27.44 14.18
C LYS A 16 6.75 -27.78 12.69
N PRO A 17 7.79 -27.56 11.87
CA PRO A 17 7.81 -28.07 10.51
C PRO A 17 8.17 -29.56 10.46
N ALA A 18 7.58 -30.29 9.52
CA ALA A 18 7.97 -31.65 9.13
C ALA A 18 8.35 -31.66 7.65
N PHE A 19 9.65 -31.44 7.36
CA PHE A 19 10.17 -31.43 6.01
C PHE A 19 10.41 -32.83 5.48
N GLU A 20 9.96 -33.09 4.25
CA GLU A 20 10.27 -34.33 3.54
C GLU A 20 11.78 -34.61 3.53
N GLY A 21 12.14 -35.85 3.89
CA GLY A 21 13.53 -36.27 4.05
C GLY A 21 14.16 -35.96 5.43
N SER A 22 13.49 -35.22 6.31
CA SER A 22 13.90 -35.07 7.72
C SER A 22 13.24 -36.10 8.64
N SER A 23 13.75 -36.25 9.87
CA SER A 23 13.17 -37.15 10.87
C SER A 23 11.96 -36.49 11.55
N PHE A 24 10.77 -37.06 11.37
CA PHE A 24 9.53 -36.65 12.04
C PHE A 24 8.65 -37.88 12.35
N PRO A 25 7.65 -37.77 13.24
CA PRO A 25 6.83 -38.92 13.64
C PRO A 25 6.10 -39.63 12.48
N ASN A 26 5.87 -40.93 12.60
CA ASN A 26 5.23 -41.71 11.53
C ASN A 26 3.75 -41.37 11.29
N PHE A 27 3.09 -40.66 12.21
CA PHE A 27 1.68 -40.28 12.09
C PHE A 27 1.46 -39.02 11.24
N ILE A 28 2.52 -38.32 10.82
CA ILE A 28 2.38 -37.07 10.05
C ILE A 28 1.81 -37.36 8.66
N GLY A 29 0.73 -36.67 8.31
CA GLY A 29 0.14 -36.74 6.98
C GLY A 29 1.06 -36.11 5.93
N LYS A 30 1.50 -36.90 4.94
CA LYS A 30 2.47 -36.50 3.89
C LYS A 30 1.82 -35.77 2.71
N ARG A 31 0.96 -34.79 3.00
CA ARG A 31 0.39 -33.88 2.00
C ARG A 31 0.79 -32.46 2.37
N ASN A 32 1.26 -31.68 1.39
CA ASN A 32 1.84 -30.36 1.64
C ASN A 32 0.91 -29.48 2.49
N PHE A 33 1.48 -28.85 3.51
CA PHE A 33 0.83 -28.00 4.50
C PHE A 33 -0.28 -28.65 5.35
N VAL A 34 -0.37 -29.99 5.39
CA VAL A 34 -1.24 -30.66 6.37
C VAL A 34 -0.65 -30.53 7.76
N VAL A 35 -1.47 -30.07 8.70
CA VAL A 35 -1.16 -30.08 10.13
C VAL A 35 -1.62 -31.39 10.73
N SER A 36 -0.72 -32.08 11.43
CA SER A 36 -1.02 -33.30 12.19
C SER A 36 -0.73 -33.04 13.67
N ASP A 37 -1.70 -33.32 14.54
CA ASP A 37 -1.64 -33.00 15.97
C ASP A 37 -1.32 -34.25 16.82
N ASP A 38 -0.37 -34.11 17.74
CA ASP A 38 -0.15 -35.01 18.88
C ASP A 38 -0.65 -34.32 20.16
N LEU A 39 -1.94 -34.52 20.44
CA LEU A 39 -2.61 -33.92 21.60
C LEU A 39 -2.01 -34.39 22.95
N LYS A 40 -1.35 -35.56 22.99
CA LYS A 40 -0.72 -36.08 24.21
C LYS A 40 0.56 -35.32 24.53
N LYS A 41 1.34 -34.97 23.51
CA LYS A 41 2.58 -34.20 23.65
C LYS A 41 2.41 -32.69 23.53
N GLN A 42 1.21 -32.24 23.16
CA GLN A 42 0.93 -30.84 22.81
C GLN A 42 1.81 -30.35 21.65
N GLU A 43 2.07 -31.21 20.67
CA GLU A 43 2.88 -30.88 19.50
C GLU A 43 2.06 -31.00 18.22
N SER A 44 2.26 -30.06 17.32
CA SER A 44 1.66 -30.10 15.98
C SER A 44 2.75 -29.99 14.93
N TYR A 45 2.57 -30.68 13.81
CA TYR A 45 3.53 -30.70 12.73
C TYR A 45 2.87 -30.30 11.43
N VAL A 46 3.39 -29.27 10.76
CA VAL A 46 2.99 -28.91 9.39
C VAL A 46 3.95 -29.57 8.41
N TYR A 47 3.42 -30.40 7.50
CA TYR A 47 4.24 -31.10 6.53
C TYR A 47 4.64 -30.22 5.33
N PHE A 48 5.85 -30.42 4.84
CA PHE A 48 6.50 -29.65 3.80
C PHE A 48 7.15 -30.59 2.78
N ALA A 49 6.63 -30.64 1.54
CA ALA A 49 7.22 -31.44 0.47
C ALA A 49 8.55 -30.84 -0.03
N GLN A 50 9.47 -31.67 -0.52
CA GLN A 50 10.82 -31.25 -0.93
C GLN A 50 10.85 -30.39 -2.21
N ASP A 51 9.87 -30.55 -3.11
CA ASP A 51 9.96 -30.07 -4.49
C ASP A 51 9.24 -28.74 -4.77
N LYS A 52 8.48 -28.18 -3.82
CA LYS A 52 7.66 -26.98 -4.09
C LYS A 52 7.44 -26.16 -2.84
N GLN A 53 8.28 -25.15 -2.62
CA GLN A 53 7.98 -24.12 -1.62
C GLN A 53 8.27 -22.75 -2.20
N ASN A 54 7.26 -22.23 -2.90
CA ASN A 54 7.20 -20.80 -3.10
C ASN A 54 6.63 -20.16 -1.81
N TRP A 55 7.24 -19.07 -1.35
CA TRP A 55 6.77 -18.28 -0.21
C TRP A 55 5.30 -17.86 -0.32
N TYR A 56 4.79 -17.79 -1.55
CA TYR A 56 3.43 -17.39 -1.87
C TYR A 56 2.38 -18.41 -1.38
N GLU A 57 2.57 -19.70 -1.68
CA GLU A 57 1.71 -20.80 -1.24
C GLU A 57 1.77 -20.95 0.28
N PHE A 58 2.97 -20.85 0.86
CA PHE A 58 3.14 -20.89 2.31
C PHE A 58 2.41 -19.72 2.99
N SER A 59 2.48 -18.51 2.43
CA SER A 59 1.76 -17.34 2.92
C SER A 59 0.25 -17.50 2.83
N ASN A 60 -0.27 -17.95 1.69
CA ASN A 60 -1.69 -18.17 1.50
C ASN A 60 -2.24 -19.25 2.46
N TRP A 61 -1.51 -20.35 2.59
CA TRP A 61 -1.86 -21.39 3.56
C TRP A 61 -1.83 -20.86 5.00
N PHE A 62 -0.75 -20.18 5.40
CA PHE A 62 -0.60 -19.74 6.78
C PHE A 62 -1.62 -18.67 7.16
N LYS A 63 -1.97 -17.74 6.25
CA LYS A 63 -3.07 -16.78 6.48
C LYS A 63 -4.40 -17.50 6.74
N ASN A 64 -4.70 -18.54 5.97
CA ASN A 64 -5.90 -19.35 6.20
C ASN A 64 -5.82 -20.11 7.53
N PHE A 65 -4.71 -20.78 7.80
CA PHE A 65 -4.46 -21.47 9.07
C PHE A 65 -4.64 -20.51 10.26
N ALA A 66 -4.07 -19.30 10.20
CA ALA A 66 -4.16 -18.31 11.25
C ALA A 66 -5.58 -17.76 11.48
N LYS A 67 -6.45 -17.85 10.46
CA LYS A 67 -7.86 -17.45 10.52
C LYS A 67 -8.78 -18.57 11.03
N THR A 68 -8.49 -19.83 10.67
CA THR A 68 -9.43 -20.96 10.87
C THR A 68 -8.92 -22.03 11.84
N ASN A 69 -7.81 -21.80 12.53
CA ASN A 69 -7.23 -22.80 13.42
C ASN A 69 -8.21 -23.23 14.54
N ALA A 70 -8.21 -24.52 14.85
CA ALA A 70 -9.12 -25.10 15.86
C ALA A 70 -8.64 -24.87 17.30
N HIS A 71 -7.35 -24.63 17.48
CA HIS A 71 -6.68 -24.50 18.78
C HIS A 71 -5.76 -23.29 18.79
N SER A 72 -5.29 -22.93 19.99
CA SER A 72 -4.17 -22.01 20.13
C SER A 72 -2.86 -22.71 19.78
N TYR A 73 -1.97 -22.03 19.07
CA TYR A 73 -0.65 -22.56 18.70
C TYR A 73 0.47 -21.61 19.14
N THR A 74 1.59 -22.18 19.55
CA THR A 74 2.88 -21.50 19.66
C THR A 74 3.80 -22.01 18.56
N ILE A 75 4.28 -21.11 17.71
CA ILE A 75 5.11 -21.44 16.55
C ILE A 75 6.57 -21.50 17.01
N ASP A 76 7.21 -22.65 16.82
CA ASP A 76 8.61 -22.88 17.19
C ASP A 76 9.56 -22.29 16.14
N LEU A 77 9.93 -21.00 16.28
CA LEU A 77 10.78 -20.33 15.29
C LEU A 77 12.11 -21.06 15.08
N ALA A 78 12.69 -21.63 16.14
CA ALA A 78 13.97 -22.34 16.08
C ALA A 78 13.88 -23.62 15.23
N ALA A 79 12.72 -24.29 15.24
CA ALA A 79 12.50 -25.45 14.38
C ALA A 79 12.33 -25.05 12.91
N PHE A 80 11.63 -23.94 12.61
CA PHE A 80 11.49 -23.40 11.26
C PHE A 80 12.80 -22.82 10.70
N SER A 81 13.62 -22.17 11.53
CA SER A 81 14.87 -21.53 11.10
C SER A 81 15.98 -22.52 10.71
N LYS A 82 15.74 -23.83 10.83
CA LYS A 82 16.62 -24.86 10.25
C LYS A 82 16.50 -24.95 8.73
N TYR A 83 15.42 -24.42 8.16
CA TYR A 83 15.07 -24.56 6.75
C TYR A 83 14.89 -23.23 6.02
N PHE A 84 14.63 -22.14 6.76
CA PHE A 84 14.47 -20.79 6.20
C PHE A 84 15.29 -19.77 6.98
N ASP A 85 15.51 -18.61 6.36
CA ASP A 85 16.11 -17.48 7.05
C ASP A 85 15.25 -17.03 8.26
N LYS A 86 15.90 -16.83 9.40
CA LYS A 86 15.24 -16.51 10.66
C LYS A 86 14.53 -15.15 10.60
N ASN A 87 15.12 -14.15 9.96
CA ASN A 87 14.56 -12.80 9.88
C ASN A 87 13.37 -12.76 8.91
N GLU A 88 13.45 -13.48 7.79
CA GLU A 88 12.31 -13.68 6.88
C GLU A 88 11.14 -14.36 7.60
N LEU A 89 11.40 -15.38 8.42
CA LEU A 89 10.35 -16.05 9.20
C LEU A 89 9.71 -15.14 10.26
N ILE A 90 10.51 -14.35 10.98
CA ILE A 90 9.98 -13.35 11.94
C ILE A 90 9.02 -12.40 11.22
N ARG A 91 9.45 -11.86 10.09
CA ARG A 91 8.62 -10.97 9.26
C ARG A 91 7.35 -11.68 8.82
N PHE A 92 7.49 -12.85 8.21
CA PHE A 92 6.40 -13.66 7.70
C PHE A 92 5.33 -13.95 8.74
N PHE A 93 5.69 -14.53 9.89
CA PHE A 93 4.73 -14.96 10.90
C PHE A 93 3.99 -13.79 11.54
N ILE A 94 4.67 -12.67 11.77
CA ILE A 94 4.02 -11.46 12.28
C ILE A 94 3.04 -10.90 11.25
N PHE A 95 3.48 -10.68 10.01
CA PHE A 95 2.62 -10.13 8.96
C PHE A 95 1.42 -11.02 8.68
N ALA A 96 1.64 -12.30 8.41
CA ALA A 96 0.58 -13.21 8.01
C ALA A 96 -0.44 -13.44 9.13
N THR A 97 0.01 -13.53 10.39
CA THR A 97 -0.91 -13.62 11.54
C THR A 97 -1.70 -12.34 11.72
N ASN A 98 -1.05 -11.18 11.67
CA ASN A 98 -1.73 -9.91 11.87
C ASN A 98 -2.73 -9.67 10.73
N PHE A 99 -2.34 -9.91 9.48
CA PHE A 99 -3.21 -9.84 8.31
C PHE A 99 -4.46 -10.74 8.45
N ALA A 100 -4.27 -11.99 8.88
CA ALA A 100 -5.38 -12.94 9.02
C ALA A 100 -6.34 -12.57 10.16
N LYS A 101 -5.81 -12.00 11.25
CA LYS A 101 -6.58 -11.68 12.46
C LYS A 101 -7.08 -10.23 12.54
N THR A 102 -6.76 -9.38 11.55
CA THR A 102 -7.30 -8.01 11.48
C THR A 102 -8.83 -8.06 11.45
N LYS A 103 -9.48 -7.39 12.41
CA LYS A 103 -10.93 -7.16 12.38
C LYS A 103 -11.19 -5.96 11.48
N LEU A 104 -11.65 -6.25 10.26
CA LEU A 104 -12.00 -5.24 9.27
C LEU A 104 -13.42 -4.69 9.52
N PHE A 105 -13.67 -3.49 9.01
CA PHE A 105 -14.97 -2.82 9.11
C PHE A 105 -16.10 -3.73 8.61
N LYS A 106 -17.10 -3.93 9.48
CA LYS A 106 -18.33 -4.66 9.19
C LYS A 106 -19.45 -4.09 10.05
N LYS A 107 -20.39 -3.37 9.43
CA LYS A 107 -21.43 -2.62 10.15
C LYS A 107 -22.32 -3.49 11.06
N SER A 108 -22.56 -4.75 10.67
CA SER A 108 -23.41 -5.67 11.44
C SER A 108 -22.73 -6.30 12.66
N ASN A 109 -21.43 -6.10 12.86
CA ASN A 109 -20.70 -6.68 13.99
C ASN A 109 -20.86 -5.81 15.25
N LEU A 110 -22.08 -5.78 15.79
CA LEU A 110 -22.33 -5.36 17.17
C LEU A 110 -22.52 -6.63 18.01
N LYS A 111 -21.44 -7.09 18.65
CA LYS A 111 -21.36 -8.25 19.58
C LYS A 111 -21.33 -9.64 18.94
N ASP A 112 -20.20 -10.02 18.35
CA ASP A 112 -19.87 -11.45 18.16
C ASP A 112 -19.11 -11.95 19.41
N ASN A 113 -19.85 -12.15 20.52
CA ASN A 113 -19.28 -12.49 21.83
C ASN A 113 -19.00 -13.99 22.03
N ASN A 114 -19.29 -14.85 21.04
CA ASN A 114 -19.29 -16.31 21.23
C ASN A 114 -18.30 -17.11 20.37
N VAL A 115 -17.38 -16.46 19.64
CA VAL A 115 -16.30 -17.20 18.96
C VAL A 115 -15.15 -17.39 19.95
N LYS A 116 -14.80 -18.66 20.24
CA LYS A 116 -13.62 -19.01 21.05
C LYS A 116 -12.37 -18.50 20.32
N GLU A 117 -11.85 -17.36 20.75
CA GLU A 117 -10.72 -16.69 20.09
C GLU A 117 -9.44 -17.50 20.35
N THR A 118 -8.94 -18.18 19.33
CA THR A 118 -7.67 -18.92 19.38
C THR A 118 -6.50 -17.94 19.35
N SER A 119 -5.44 -18.22 20.12
CA SER A 119 -4.22 -17.41 20.12
C SER A 119 -3.17 -18.01 19.20
N LEU A 120 -2.36 -17.13 18.60
CA LEU A 120 -1.12 -17.52 17.92
C LEU A 120 0.02 -16.78 18.61
N ASN A 121 1.03 -17.54 19.02
CA ASN A 121 2.25 -17.02 19.60
C ASN A 121 3.45 -17.41 18.71
N LEU A 122 4.51 -16.61 18.72
CA LEU A 122 5.79 -16.93 18.10
C LEU A 122 6.82 -17.12 19.22
N LEU A 123 7.35 -18.33 19.34
CA LEU A 123 8.40 -18.65 20.30
C LEU A 123 9.75 -18.24 19.71
N ILE A 124 10.41 -17.28 20.36
CA ILE A 124 11.77 -16.86 20.03
C ILE A 124 12.60 -16.93 21.30
N GLU A 125 13.40 -17.99 21.40
CA GLU A 125 14.36 -18.14 22.48
C GLU A 125 15.57 -17.22 22.24
N ASN A 126 16.07 -16.59 23.30
CA ASN A 126 17.28 -15.75 23.28
C ASN A 126 17.26 -14.63 22.23
N ILE A 127 16.21 -13.78 22.27
CA ILE A 127 16.02 -12.68 21.31
C ILE A 127 17.20 -11.68 21.33
N SER A 128 17.88 -11.54 20.20
CA SER A 128 18.97 -10.57 20.02
C SER A 128 18.46 -9.12 19.98
N LEU A 129 19.37 -8.14 20.11
CA LEU A 129 18.98 -6.73 19.97
C LEU A 129 18.47 -6.40 18.55
N GLU A 130 19.06 -7.01 17.53
CA GLU A 130 18.66 -6.85 16.13
C GLU A 130 17.26 -7.43 15.88
N GLU A 131 16.99 -8.61 16.43
CA GLU A 131 15.68 -9.25 16.35
C GLU A 131 14.60 -8.43 17.06
N LYS A 132 14.91 -7.83 18.22
CA LYS A 132 13.98 -6.91 18.90
C LYS A 132 13.61 -5.73 18.01
N LYS A 133 14.58 -5.09 17.36
CA LYS A 133 14.35 -3.98 16.43
C LYS A 133 13.55 -4.43 15.20
N LEU A 134 13.84 -5.62 14.66
CA LEU A 134 13.10 -6.20 13.55
C LEU A 134 11.64 -6.47 13.92
N ILE A 135 11.39 -7.08 15.09
CA ILE A 135 10.05 -7.37 15.61
C ILE A 135 9.25 -6.08 15.80
N GLU A 136 9.85 -5.05 16.39
CA GLU A 136 9.22 -3.73 16.55
C GLU A 136 8.85 -3.13 15.18
N LYS A 137 9.81 -3.10 14.25
CA LYS A 137 9.61 -2.61 12.88
C LYS A 137 8.47 -3.32 12.17
N VAL A 138 8.53 -4.65 12.13
CA VAL A 138 7.54 -5.48 11.46
C VAL A 138 6.16 -5.34 12.10
N ASN A 139 6.07 -5.25 13.43
CA ASN A 139 4.78 -5.04 14.10
C ASN A 139 4.16 -3.71 13.68
N LEU A 140 4.90 -2.61 13.72
CA LEU A 140 4.41 -1.29 13.32
C LEU A 140 3.95 -1.28 11.85
N ILE A 141 4.73 -1.85 10.93
CA ILE A 141 4.32 -1.95 9.53
C ILE A 141 3.05 -2.82 9.38
N SER A 142 2.96 -3.95 10.07
CA SER A 142 1.78 -4.84 9.96
C SER A 142 0.50 -4.21 10.54
N GLN A 143 0.63 -3.36 11.57
CA GLN A 143 -0.47 -2.56 12.11
C GLN A 143 -0.93 -1.51 11.10
N ALA A 144 0.03 -0.84 10.45
CA ALA A 144 -0.25 0.10 9.38
C ALA A 144 -0.97 -0.56 8.20
N VAL A 145 -0.50 -1.72 7.72
CA VAL A 145 -1.21 -2.53 6.70
C VAL A 145 -2.62 -2.90 7.16
N SER A 146 -2.79 -3.32 8.41
CA SER A 146 -4.11 -3.66 8.97
C SER A 146 -5.07 -2.47 8.94
N GLN A 147 -4.57 -1.28 9.28
CA GLN A 147 -5.38 -0.06 9.29
C GLN A 147 -5.69 0.43 7.87
N VAL A 148 -4.73 0.38 6.95
CA VAL A 148 -4.95 0.64 5.52
C VAL A 148 -6.05 -0.28 4.99
N ARG A 149 -5.97 -1.59 5.24
CA ARG A 149 -6.99 -2.55 4.83
C ARG A 149 -8.37 -2.24 5.40
N ASN A 150 -8.40 -1.81 6.66
CA ASN A 150 -9.65 -1.42 7.30
C ASN A 150 -10.27 -0.18 6.64
N LEU A 151 -9.48 0.81 6.24
CA LEU A 151 -9.97 1.98 5.52
C LEU A 151 -10.41 1.64 4.09
N GLN A 152 -9.61 0.83 3.38
CA GLN A 152 -9.93 0.35 2.03
C GLN A 152 -11.32 -0.29 1.93
N ILE A 153 -11.71 -1.11 2.91
CA ILE A 153 -12.99 -1.84 2.86
C ILE A 153 -14.19 -0.98 3.27
N MET A 154 -13.99 0.17 3.91
CA MET A 154 -15.08 1.04 4.31
C MET A 154 -15.77 1.61 3.06
N PRO A 155 -17.11 1.49 2.96
CA PRO A 155 -17.83 2.09 1.86
C PRO A 155 -17.84 3.63 2.00
N GLU A 156 -18.00 4.31 0.86
CA GLU A 156 -17.92 5.77 0.76
C GLU A 156 -18.85 6.49 1.75
N ASN A 157 -20.07 5.99 1.97
CA ASN A 157 -21.01 6.62 2.90
C ASN A 157 -20.59 6.56 4.38
N PHE A 158 -19.50 5.85 4.69
CA PHE A 158 -18.84 5.83 6.00
C PHE A 158 -17.40 6.38 5.95
N LEU A 159 -16.87 6.68 4.76
CA LEU A 159 -15.49 7.13 4.56
C LEU A 159 -15.35 7.97 3.28
N ASN A 160 -16.12 9.05 3.19
CA ASN A 160 -15.98 10.05 2.13
C ASN A 160 -14.74 10.93 2.34
N SER A 161 -14.51 11.88 1.44
CA SER A 161 -13.32 12.74 1.45
C SER A 161 -13.10 13.49 2.76
N GLU A 162 -14.15 14.10 3.32
CA GLU A 162 -14.11 14.86 4.55
C GLU A 162 -13.89 13.95 5.77
N MET A 163 -14.60 12.83 5.82
CA MET A 163 -14.47 11.84 6.89
C MET A 163 -13.08 11.21 6.93
N LEU A 164 -12.52 10.84 5.77
CA LEU A 164 -11.17 10.29 5.67
C LEU A 164 -10.12 11.29 6.15
N SER A 165 -10.23 12.56 5.74
CA SER A 165 -9.29 13.60 6.18
C SER A 165 -9.31 13.80 7.70
N SER A 166 -10.51 13.79 8.29
CA SER A 166 -10.71 13.93 9.74
C SER A 166 -10.21 12.69 10.49
N PHE A 167 -10.47 11.49 9.95
CA PHE A 167 -9.98 10.23 10.51
C PHE A 167 -8.45 10.22 10.61
N VAL A 168 -7.76 10.54 9.51
CA VAL A 168 -6.28 10.56 9.46
C VAL A 168 -5.72 11.61 10.41
N THR A 169 -6.29 12.81 10.43
CA THR A 169 -5.84 13.89 11.33
C THR A 169 -5.90 13.47 12.79
N ASN A 170 -7.00 12.83 13.20
CA ASN A 170 -7.18 12.34 14.56
C ASN A 170 -6.22 11.20 14.89
N ASP A 171 -6.11 10.20 14.01
CA ASP A 171 -5.27 9.02 14.21
C ASP A 171 -3.77 9.35 14.23
N PHE A 172 -3.35 10.48 13.66
CA PHE A 172 -1.95 10.90 13.55
C PHE A 172 -1.59 11.95 14.63
N SER A 173 -2.57 12.40 15.41
CA SER A 173 -2.37 13.39 16.47
C SER A 173 -1.40 12.90 17.55
N GLY A 174 -0.57 13.81 18.07
CA GLY A 174 0.36 13.54 19.16
C GLY A 174 1.62 12.73 18.80
N ILE A 175 1.84 12.40 17.51
CA ILE A 175 3.06 11.72 17.07
C ILE A 175 4.20 12.75 16.95
N ASP A 176 5.33 12.48 17.61
CA ASP A 176 6.50 13.38 17.64
C ASP A 176 7.03 13.69 16.24
N LYS A 177 7.32 14.97 15.97
CA LYS A 177 7.84 15.51 14.69
C LYS A 177 6.98 15.24 13.46
N LEU A 178 5.75 14.77 13.64
CA LEU A 178 4.78 14.57 12.57
C LEU A 178 3.77 15.73 12.56
N LYS A 179 3.71 16.48 11.46
CA LYS A 179 2.72 17.54 11.24
C LYS A 179 1.69 17.06 10.23
N VAL A 180 0.40 17.31 10.51
CA VAL A 180 -0.70 17.11 9.56
C VAL A 180 -1.34 18.46 9.25
N GLU A 181 -1.53 18.74 7.97
CA GLU A 181 -2.20 19.94 7.45
C GLU A 181 -3.29 19.49 6.46
N VAL A 182 -4.47 20.10 6.52
CA VAL A 182 -5.61 19.75 5.67
C VAL A 182 -6.02 20.98 4.90
N LEU A 183 -5.94 20.91 3.56
CA LEU A 183 -6.46 21.92 2.67
C LEU A 183 -7.93 21.62 2.38
N THR A 184 -8.77 22.60 2.67
CA THR A 184 -10.19 22.67 2.34
C THR A 184 -10.40 23.02 0.87
N LYS A 185 -11.64 22.92 0.37
CA LYS A 185 -11.99 23.29 -1.01
C LYS A 185 -11.51 24.71 -1.38
N LYS A 186 -11.65 25.66 -0.46
CA LYS A 186 -11.22 27.04 -0.65
C LYS A 186 -9.70 27.14 -0.86
N GLU A 187 -8.91 26.49 -0.01
CA GLU A 187 -7.44 26.51 -0.14
C GLU A 187 -6.96 25.79 -1.41
N ILE A 188 -7.65 24.73 -1.81
CA ILE A 188 -7.42 24.01 -3.08
C ILE A 188 -7.70 24.93 -4.28
N GLN A 189 -8.76 25.75 -4.23
CA GLN A 189 -9.06 26.78 -5.23
C GLN A 189 -8.01 27.88 -5.26
N ASP A 190 -7.60 28.39 -4.10
CA ASP A 190 -6.58 29.44 -3.98
C ASP A 190 -5.20 28.98 -4.52
N LEU A 191 -4.93 27.68 -4.49
CA LEU A 191 -3.74 27.05 -5.07
C LEU A 191 -3.87 26.72 -6.57
N ASN A 192 -5.02 26.98 -7.21
CA ASN A 192 -5.32 26.63 -8.60
C ASN A 192 -5.15 25.14 -8.91
N MET A 193 -5.54 24.24 -7.99
CA MET A 193 -5.57 22.80 -8.25
C MET A 193 -6.78 22.42 -9.12
N GLY A 194 -6.83 22.96 -10.33
CA GLY A 194 -8.00 22.87 -11.21
C GLY A 194 -8.26 21.46 -11.74
N LEU A 195 -7.25 20.58 -11.82
CA LEU A 195 -7.47 19.19 -12.22
C LEU A 195 -8.18 18.44 -11.09
N LEU A 196 -7.76 18.60 -9.85
CA LEU A 196 -8.44 18.01 -8.70
C LEU A 196 -9.89 18.53 -8.58
N LEU A 197 -10.07 19.85 -8.72
CA LEU A 197 -11.39 20.47 -8.66
C LEU A 197 -12.32 20.00 -9.79
N SER A 198 -11.78 19.75 -11.00
CA SER A 198 -12.56 19.23 -12.12
C SER A 198 -13.17 17.86 -11.82
N VAL A 199 -12.41 16.98 -11.17
CA VAL A 199 -12.88 15.64 -10.75
C VAL A 199 -13.96 15.75 -9.68
N ASN A 200 -13.81 16.67 -8.74
CA ASN A 200 -14.78 16.88 -7.67
C ASN A 200 -16.09 17.54 -8.13
N GLN A 201 -16.16 18.14 -9.31
CA GLN A 201 -17.24 19.05 -9.71
C GLN A 201 -18.65 18.43 -9.60
N GLY A 202 -18.76 17.13 -9.86
CA GLY A 202 -20.02 16.36 -9.74
C GLY A 202 -20.36 15.89 -8.32
N SER A 203 -19.51 16.14 -7.32
CA SER A 203 -19.65 15.58 -5.99
C SER A 203 -20.53 16.43 -5.05
N THR A 204 -21.18 15.75 -4.10
CA THR A 204 -21.83 16.36 -2.94
C THR A 204 -20.91 16.52 -1.74
N HIS A 205 -19.71 15.95 -1.79
CA HIS A 205 -18.67 16.05 -0.77
C HIS A 205 -17.53 16.92 -1.27
N GLU A 206 -17.02 17.78 -0.40
CA GLU A 206 -15.91 18.64 -0.79
C GLU A 206 -14.59 17.86 -0.89
N PRO A 207 -13.66 18.27 -1.78
CA PRO A 207 -12.36 17.65 -1.84
C PRO A 207 -11.53 18.05 -0.63
N ARG A 208 -10.53 17.23 -0.30
CA ARG A 208 -9.52 17.50 0.72
C ARG A 208 -8.15 17.13 0.18
N VAL A 209 -7.16 17.96 0.48
CA VAL A 209 -5.74 17.58 0.31
C VAL A 209 -5.11 17.52 1.69
N VAL A 210 -4.63 16.35 2.10
CA VAL A 210 -3.98 16.18 3.41
C VAL A 210 -2.48 16.08 3.21
N ILE A 211 -1.72 17.02 3.78
CA ILE A 211 -0.26 17.02 3.78
C ILE A 211 0.24 16.55 5.14
N ILE A 212 1.04 15.50 5.13
CA ILE A 212 1.62 14.88 6.32
C ILE A 212 3.13 15.00 6.19
N SER A 213 3.81 15.65 7.13
CA SER A 213 5.26 15.87 7.08
C SER A 213 5.93 15.34 8.33
N TYR A 214 6.91 14.46 8.15
CA TYR A 214 7.77 13.94 9.21
C TYR A 214 9.22 14.39 9.00
N GLN A 215 9.75 15.11 9.98
CA GLN A 215 11.14 15.61 9.97
C GLN A 215 12.00 14.87 10.99
N GLY A 216 12.43 13.65 10.65
CA GLY A 216 13.23 12.79 11.52
C GLY A 216 14.72 13.11 11.52
N ASN A 217 15.25 13.74 10.46
CA ASN A 217 16.68 14.00 10.31
C ASN A 217 16.97 15.39 9.72
N PRO A 218 17.08 16.43 10.58
CA PRO A 218 17.34 17.81 10.16
C PRO A 218 18.64 18.04 9.38
N LYS A 219 19.60 17.11 9.45
CA LYS A 219 20.89 17.22 8.75
C LYS A 219 20.85 16.66 7.33
N SER A 220 19.87 15.81 7.03
CA SER A 220 19.75 15.19 5.71
C SER A 220 19.04 16.14 4.73
N LYS A 221 19.59 16.26 3.53
CA LYS A 221 18.90 16.88 2.39
C LYS A 221 17.97 15.91 1.68
N GLU A 222 18.07 14.60 1.96
CA GLU A 222 17.17 13.62 1.40
C GLU A 222 15.78 13.80 1.98
N HIS A 223 14.80 13.93 1.08
CA HIS A 223 13.41 14.07 1.42
C HIS A 223 12.59 13.34 0.37
N THR A 224 11.81 12.36 0.80
CA THR A 224 10.87 11.65 -0.08
C THR A 224 9.46 12.21 0.14
N SER A 225 8.74 12.54 -0.93
CA SER A 225 7.31 12.84 -0.87
C SER A 225 6.53 11.72 -1.53
N ILE A 226 5.54 11.18 -0.81
CA ILE A 226 4.68 10.08 -1.27
C ILE A 226 3.28 10.64 -1.56
N VAL A 227 2.88 10.70 -2.83
CA VAL A 227 1.58 11.25 -3.24
C VAL A 227 0.61 10.11 -3.53
N GLY A 228 -0.57 10.10 -2.91
CA GLY A 228 -1.51 8.98 -3.03
C GLY A 228 -2.85 9.38 -3.62
N LYS A 229 -3.33 8.58 -4.60
CA LYS A 229 -4.69 8.70 -5.17
C LYS A 229 -5.73 8.42 -4.09
N GLY A 230 -6.65 9.36 -3.87
CA GLY A 230 -7.67 9.31 -2.81
C GLY A 230 -9.10 9.37 -3.33
N ILE A 231 -9.43 8.67 -4.41
CA ILE A 231 -10.80 8.63 -4.94
C ILE A 231 -11.65 7.69 -4.07
N THR A 232 -12.41 8.24 -3.14
CA THR A 232 -13.20 7.49 -2.15
C THR A 232 -14.31 6.65 -2.76
N PHE A 233 -14.79 7.05 -3.94
CA PHE A 233 -15.56 6.21 -4.84
C PHE A 233 -15.46 6.73 -6.27
N ASP A 234 -15.36 5.82 -7.23
CA ASP A 234 -15.23 6.16 -8.65
C ASP A 234 -16.38 5.60 -9.48
N THR A 235 -17.26 6.48 -9.96
CA THR A 235 -18.32 6.09 -10.93
C THR A 235 -17.86 6.20 -12.38
N GLY A 236 -16.66 6.75 -12.62
CA GLY A 236 -16.14 7.18 -13.91
C GLY A 236 -16.61 8.54 -14.40
N GLY A 237 -17.34 9.30 -13.57
CA GLY A 237 -17.98 10.53 -14.03
C GLY A 237 -18.93 10.25 -15.19
N VAL A 238 -19.04 11.15 -16.16
CA VAL A 238 -19.94 10.97 -17.31
C VAL A 238 -19.52 9.84 -18.25
N ASN A 239 -18.23 9.51 -18.33
CA ASN A 239 -17.71 8.27 -18.88
C ASN A 239 -17.96 7.09 -17.90
N THR A 240 -19.22 6.84 -17.61
CA THR A 240 -19.60 5.94 -16.52
C THR A 240 -19.07 4.50 -16.69
N LYS A 241 -18.65 3.89 -15.57
CA LYS A 241 -18.30 2.46 -15.50
C LYS A 241 -19.49 1.51 -15.67
N GLY A 242 -20.73 2.02 -15.67
CA GLY A 242 -21.94 1.21 -15.77
C GLY A 242 -22.02 0.14 -14.67
N TYR A 243 -22.08 -1.14 -15.06
CA TYR A 243 -22.16 -2.27 -14.12
C TYR A 243 -20.80 -2.66 -13.49
N HIS A 244 -19.70 -2.00 -13.85
CA HIS A 244 -18.34 -2.33 -13.39
C HIS A 244 -17.88 -1.49 -12.19
N MET A 245 -18.81 -0.94 -11.39
CA MET A 245 -18.49 -0.12 -10.20
C MET A 245 -18.18 -0.93 -8.94
N ASP A 246 -18.32 -2.25 -9.00
CA ASP A 246 -18.00 -3.13 -7.87
C ASP A 246 -16.51 -3.04 -7.53
N GLY A 247 -16.18 -2.83 -6.26
CA GLY A 247 -14.80 -2.62 -5.80
C GLY A 247 -14.29 -1.16 -5.87
N MET A 248 -15.02 -0.21 -6.45
CA MET A 248 -14.52 1.18 -6.62
C MET A 248 -14.35 1.98 -5.31
N LYS A 249 -14.80 1.45 -4.17
CA LYS A 249 -14.40 1.98 -2.84
C LYS A 249 -12.90 1.83 -2.55
N TYR A 250 -12.22 0.91 -3.24
CA TYR A 250 -10.78 0.69 -3.11
C TYR A 250 -9.97 1.77 -3.87
N ASP A 251 -10.61 2.68 -4.58
CA ASP A 251 -9.92 3.62 -5.47
C ASP A 251 -9.20 4.79 -4.73
N MET A 252 -9.31 4.78 -3.40
CA MET A 252 -8.58 5.64 -2.47
C MET A 252 -7.34 4.99 -1.84
N SER A 253 -7.04 3.74 -2.21
CA SER A 253 -5.99 2.93 -1.58
C SER A 253 -4.63 3.63 -1.56
N GLY A 254 -4.28 4.32 -2.64
CA GLY A 254 -3.01 5.02 -2.77
C GLY A 254 -2.79 6.06 -1.67
N SER A 255 -3.83 6.86 -1.37
CA SER A 255 -3.78 7.91 -0.35
C SER A 255 -3.50 7.36 1.05
N VAL A 256 -4.18 6.27 1.45
CA VAL A 256 -3.98 5.67 2.78
C VAL A 256 -2.67 4.89 2.85
N VAL A 257 -2.23 4.25 1.76
CA VAL A 257 -0.89 3.62 1.70
C VAL A 257 0.21 4.67 1.94
N ALA A 258 0.14 5.81 1.25
CA ALA A 258 1.09 6.91 1.41
C ALA A 258 1.12 7.44 2.86
N ALA A 259 -0.05 7.76 3.42
CA ALA A 259 -0.17 8.29 4.78
C ALA A 259 0.38 7.33 5.83
N TYR A 260 0.03 6.04 5.76
CA TYR A 260 0.43 5.05 6.76
C TYR A 260 1.90 4.63 6.64
N ALA A 261 2.51 4.71 5.45
CA ALA A 261 3.96 4.56 5.33
C ALA A 261 4.70 5.65 6.12
N VAL A 262 4.26 6.92 5.98
CA VAL A 262 4.84 8.06 6.71
C VAL A 262 4.61 7.96 8.22
N LYS A 263 3.38 7.63 8.65
CA LYS A 263 3.11 7.39 10.08
C LYS A 263 3.99 6.29 10.66
N THR A 264 4.20 5.21 9.92
CA THR A 264 5.05 4.10 10.38
C THR A 264 6.50 4.56 10.58
N LEU A 265 7.06 5.31 9.64
CA LEU A 265 8.41 5.88 9.76
C LEU A 265 8.53 6.83 10.96
N ALA A 266 7.50 7.63 11.23
CA ALA A 266 7.45 8.50 12.40
C ALA A 266 7.40 7.72 13.73
N LEU A 267 6.56 6.69 13.82
CA LEU A 267 6.47 5.81 14.99
C LEU A 267 7.78 5.05 15.25
N LEU A 268 8.49 4.67 14.18
CA LEU A 268 9.84 4.09 14.26
C LEU A 268 10.92 5.09 14.69
N LYS A 269 10.58 6.39 14.77
CA LYS A 269 11.53 7.49 15.00
C LYS A 269 12.69 7.44 14.01
N ALA A 270 12.39 7.06 12.77
CA ALA A 270 13.38 6.85 11.72
C ALA A 270 14.14 8.15 11.45
N GLN A 271 15.45 8.04 11.20
CA GLN A 271 16.29 9.20 10.92
C GLN A 271 16.19 9.62 9.44
N VAL A 272 14.97 9.91 8.97
CA VAL A 272 14.63 10.25 7.59
C VAL A 272 13.71 11.47 7.54
N ASN A 273 13.66 12.17 6.41
CA ASN A 273 12.65 13.18 6.15
C ASN A 273 11.70 12.65 5.08
N VAL A 274 10.41 12.63 5.38
CA VAL A 274 9.40 12.08 4.49
C VAL A 274 8.09 12.85 4.62
N SER A 275 7.37 13.00 3.52
CA SER A 275 6.04 13.57 3.50
C SER A 275 5.07 12.66 2.74
N ALA A 276 3.78 12.76 3.07
CA ALA A 276 2.70 12.19 2.27
C ALA A 276 1.72 13.28 1.87
N ILE A 277 1.16 13.16 0.67
CA ILE A 277 0.06 14.00 0.19
C ILE A 277 -1.08 13.08 -0.22
N MET A 278 -2.24 13.25 0.42
CA MET A 278 -3.46 12.55 0.06
C MET A 278 -4.33 13.48 -0.78
N CYS A 279 -4.57 13.14 -2.05
CA CYS A 279 -5.49 13.90 -2.92
C CYS A 279 -6.87 13.25 -2.89
N ILE A 280 -7.74 13.72 -1.99
CA ILE A 280 -8.96 13.01 -1.59
C ILE A 280 -10.20 13.66 -2.19
N THR A 281 -10.96 12.90 -2.97
CA THR A 281 -12.26 13.29 -3.50
C THR A 281 -13.06 12.05 -3.89
N ASP A 282 -14.13 12.19 -4.63
CA ASP A 282 -14.89 11.15 -5.30
C ASP A 282 -15.24 11.63 -6.72
N ASN A 283 -15.44 10.67 -7.62
CA ASN A 283 -15.80 10.95 -9.01
C ASN A 283 -17.24 10.55 -9.22
N ARG A 284 -18.13 11.54 -9.34
CA ARG A 284 -19.59 11.37 -9.42
C ARG A 284 -20.18 12.08 -10.62
N ILE A 285 -21.36 11.64 -11.00
CA ILE A 285 -22.22 12.30 -11.99
C ILE A 285 -23.25 13.17 -11.27
N ASN A 286 -23.25 14.46 -11.57
CA ASN A 286 -24.28 15.43 -11.19
C ASN A 286 -24.37 16.51 -12.28
N GLY A 287 -25.30 17.46 -12.17
CA GLY A 287 -25.61 18.43 -13.23
C GLY A 287 -24.44 19.30 -13.70
N ASP A 288 -23.40 19.47 -12.89
CA ASP A 288 -22.20 20.26 -13.21
C ASP A 288 -20.92 19.38 -13.23
N ALA A 289 -21.05 18.06 -13.41
CA ALA A 289 -19.89 17.18 -13.53
C ALA A 289 -19.03 17.53 -14.76
N SER A 290 -17.71 17.32 -14.64
CA SER A 290 -16.80 17.45 -15.78
C SER A 290 -17.25 16.57 -16.95
N LEU A 291 -17.09 17.08 -18.18
CA LEU A 291 -17.41 16.36 -19.41
C LEU A 291 -16.16 16.15 -20.25
N PRO A 292 -16.13 15.12 -21.12
CA PRO A 292 -15.17 15.02 -22.21
C PRO A 292 -15.02 16.35 -22.96
N GLU A 293 -13.80 16.60 -23.44
CA GLU A 293 -13.40 17.82 -24.17
C GLU A 293 -13.33 19.09 -23.30
N ASN A 294 -13.69 19.03 -22.01
CA ASN A 294 -13.47 20.16 -21.11
C ASN A 294 -11.97 20.34 -20.86
N ILE A 295 -11.56 21.59 -20.67
CA ILE A 295 -10.17 21.96 -20.45
C ILE A 295 -10.05 22.66 -19.11
N TYR A 296 -9.16 22.17 -18.26
CA TYR A 296 -8.91 22.75 -16.95
C TYR A 296 -7.43 23.09 -16.80
N GLN A 297 -7.14 24.19 -16.12
CA GLN A 297 -5.78 24.56 -15.79
C GLN A 297 -5.34 23.84 -14.51
N SER A 298 -4.21 23.15 -14.58
CA SER A 298 -3.57 22.52 -13.42
C SER A 298 -2.87 23.53 -12.52
N MET A 299 -2.50 23.10 -11.31
CA MET A 299 -1.66 23.87 -10.39
C MET A 299 -0.32 24.28 -11.03
N SER A 300 0.17 23.48 -11.98
CA SER A 300 1.38 23.79 -12.74
C SER A 300 1.24 24.92 -13.76
N GLY A 301 0.01 25.35 -14.04
CA GLY A 301 -0.33 26.31 -15.08
C GLY A 301 -0.59 25.66 -16.45
N LYS A 302 -0.26 24.38 -16.64
CA LYS A 302 -0.59 23.62 -17.87
C LYS A 302 -2.09 23.44 -17.99
N TRP A 303 -2.63 23.65 -19.18
CA TRP A 303 -4.01 23.33 -19.54
C TRP A 303 -4.11 21.86 -19.94
N VAL A 304 -5.09 21.15 -19.38
CA VAL A 304 -5.33 19.72 -19.65
C VAL A 304 -6.75 19.52 -20.19
N GLU A 305 -6.85 18.94 -21.39
CA GLU A 305 -8.09 18.44 -21.96
C GLU A 305 -8.46 17.11 -21.29
N VAL A 306 -9.64 17.06 -20.68
CA VAL A 306 -10.22 15.85 -20.12
C VAL A 306 -10.87 15.07 -21.25
N VAL A 307 -10.21 14.01 -21.71
CA VAL A 307 -10.73 13.17 -22.81
C VAL A 307 -11.66 12.08 -22.27
N ASP A 308 -11.34 11.54 -21.11
CA ASP A 308 -12.10 10.50 -20.43
C ASP A 308 -12.19 10.85 -18.93
N THR A 309 -13.41 10.98 -18.39
CA THR A 309 -13.63 11.29 -16.98
C THR A 309 -13.43 10.08 -16.05
N ASP A 310 -13.23 8.87 -16.60
CA ASP A 310 -12.78 7.67 -15.88
C ASP A 310 -11.25 7.59 -15.74
N ALA A 311 -10.54 8.56 -16.34
CA ALA A 311 -9.12 8.78 -16.15
C ALA A 311 -8.86 9.89 -15.11
N GLU A 312 -9.68 9.97 -14.06
CA GLU A 312 -9.65 11.02 -13.04
C GLU A 312 -8.46 10.92 -12.10
N GLY A 313 -8.00 9.71 -11.81
CA GLY A 313 -6.94 9.47 -10.82
C GLY A 313 -5.64 10.21 -11.16
N ARG A 314 -5.28 10.26 -12.45
CA ARG A 314 -4.07 10.97 -12.89
C ARG A 314 -4.24 12.49 -12.83
N LEU A 315 -5.47 13.00 -12.92
CA LEU A 315 -5.78 14.42 -12.78
C LEU A 315 -5.57 14.89 -11.34
N VAL A 316 -6.12 14.17 -10.36
CA VAL A 316 -5.94 14.53 -8.94
C VAL A 316 -4.49 14.37 -8.49
N LEU A 317 -3.78 13.36 -9.00
CA LEU A 317 -2.37 13.14 -8.72
C LEU A 317 -1.48 14.20 -9.34
N ALA A 318 -1.76 14.67 -10.55
CA ALA A 318 -0.96 15.70 -11.22
C ALA A 318 -0.83 16.98 -10.36
N ASP A 319 -1.94 17.47 -9.80
CA ASP A 319 -1.92 18.62 -8.89
C ASP A 319 -1.19 18.30 -7.57
N GLY A 320 -1.36 17.10 -7.01
CA GLY A 320 -0.65 16.66 -5.80
C GLY A 320 0.86 16.52 -5.98
N ILE A 321 1.30 15.92 -7.10
CA ILE A 321 2.70 15.76 -7.49
C ILE A 321 3.33 17.13 -7.71
N TYR A 322 2.63 18.03 -8.41
CA TYR A 322 3.14 19.38 -8.61
C TYR A 322 3.23 20.16 -7.29
N TYR A 323 2.25 20.01 -6.38
CA TYR A 323 2.35 20.58 -5.04
C TYR A 323 3.59 20.06 -4.30
N ALA A 324 3.84 18.76 -4.33
CA ALA A 324 5.04 18.17 -3.72
C ALA A 324 6.30 18.82 -4.32
N ALA A 325 6.40 18.85 -5.65
CA ALA A 325 7.54 19.38 -6.36
C ALA A 325 7.78 20.88 -6.09
N ASP A 326 6.72 21.68 -6.01
CA ASP A 326 6.82 23.14 -5.87
C ASP A 326 6.96 23.61 -4.42
N LYS A 327 6.12 23.07 -3.52
CA LYS A 327 6.03 23.51 -2.11
C LYS A 327 6.96 22.74 -1.20
N LEU A 328 7.07 21.42 -1.38
CA LEU A 328 7.86 20.56 -0.50
C LEU A 328 9.29 20.34 -1.01
N LYS A 329 9.50 20.41 -2.33
CA LYS A 329 10.81 20.30 -3.01
C LYS A 329 11.61 19.06 -2.58
N PRO A 330 11.01 17.86 -2.60
CA PRO A 330 11.71 16.64 -2.21
C PRO A 330 12.83 16.29 -3.19
N THR A 331 13.74 15.42 -2.77
CA THR A 331 14.72 14.79 -3.68
C THR A 331 14.13 13.62 -4.45
N THR A 332 13.02 13.05 -3.98
CA THR A 332 12.30 11.94 -4.62
C THR A 332 10.80 12.12 -4.47
N ILE A 333 10.06 11.96 -5.56
CA ILE A 333 8.60 11.83 -5.53
C ILE A 333 8.26 10.37 -5.82
N VAL A 334 7.43 9.78 -4.97
CA VAL A 334 6.79 8.49 -5.23
C VAL A 334 5.30 8.74 -5.27
N ASP A 335 4.59 8.29 -6.29
CA ASP A 335 3.13 8.24 -6.22
C ASP A 335 2.62 6.80 -6.14
N VAL A 336 1.44 6.64 -5.52
CA VAL A 336 0.78 5.35 -5.35
C VAL A 336 -0.68 5.49 -5.76
N ALA A 337 -1.13 4.65 -6.68
CA ALA A 337 -2.47 4.76 -7.23
C ALA A 337 -3.04 3.44 -7.74
N THR A 338 -4.33 3.23 -7.53
CA THR A 338 -5.14 2.29 -8.30
C THR A 338 -5.48 2.96 -9.63
N LEU A 339 -4.56 2.93 -10.60
CA LEU A 339 -4.63 3.88 -11.71
C LEU A 339 -5.21 3.33 -13.00
N THR A 340 -4.77 2.15 -13.45
CA THR A 340 -5.13 1.70 -14.81
C THR A 340 -5.61 0.24 -14.86
N GLY A 341 -6.68 -0.03 -15.61
CA GLY A 341 -7.08 -1.40 -15.93
C GLY A 341 -6.05 -2.14 -16.80
N THR A 342 -5.22 -1.41 -17.53
CA THR A 342 -4.17 -1.99 -18.38
C THR A 342 -3.02 -2.60 -17.56
N ILE A 343 -2.76 -2.14 -16.33
CA ILE A 343 -1.78 -2.81 -15.47
C ILE A 343 -2.30 -4.17 -15.01
N VAL A 344 -3.60 -4.26 -14.72
CA VAL A 344 -4.26 -5.53 -14.35
C VAL A 344 -4.24 -6.49 -15.53
N THR A 345 -4.49 -5.98 -16.74
CA THR A 345 -4.37 -6.78 -17.96
C THR A 345 -2.93 -7.31 -18.16
N SER A 346 -1.92 -6.50 -17.81
CA SER A 346 -0.50 -6.83 -18.04
C SER A 346 0.07 -7.77 -16.97
N LEU A 347 -0.25 -7.55 -15.70
CA LEU A 347 0.40 -8.16 -14.54
C LEU A 347 -0.56 -8.98 -13.65
N SER A 348 -1.85 -9.00 -13.99
CA SER A 348 -2.92 -9.61 -13.19
C SER A 348 -2.91 -9.10 -11.74
N HIS A 349 -3.40 -9.91 -10.82
CA HIS A 349 -3.39 -9.62 -9.38
C HIS A 349 -2.09 -10.09 -8.70
N VAL A 350 -0.99 -10.19 -9.47
CA VAL A 350 0.26 -10.81 -9.00
C VAL A 350 1.33 -9.77 -8.67
N TYR A 351 1.50 -8.75 -9.51
CA TYR A 351 2.53 -7.71 -9.35
C TYR A 351 1.92 -6.32 -9.36
N SER A 352 2.42 -5.43 -8.50
CA SER A 352 2.23 -3.98 -8.69
C SER A 352 3.16 -3.51 -9.81
N GLY A 353 2.67 -2.64 -10.69
CA GLY A 353 3.45 -2.05 -11.77
C GLY A 353 4.21 -0.83 -11.27
N ILE A 354 5.53 -0.82 -11.42
CA ILE A 354 6.39 0.27 -10.96
C ILE A 354 7.08 0.93 -12.15
N PHE A 355 6.96 2.23 -12.27
CA PHE A 355 7.63 3.03 -13.27
C PHE A 355 8.64 3.93 -12.55
N SER A 356 9.82 4.13 -13.12
CA SER A 356 10.82 4.98 -12.49
C SER A 356 11.68 5.69 -13.53
N THR A 357 11.93 6.98 -13.27
CA THR A 357 12.82 7.83 -14.08
C THR A 357 14.30 7.66 -13.71
N CYS A 358 14.62 6.95 -12.62
CA CYS A 358 15.97 6.83 -12.08
C CYS A 358 16.31 5.37 -11.76
N ASP A 359 17.26 4.79 -12.50
CA ASP A 359 17.67 3.38 -12.36
C ASP A 359 18.18 3.06 -10.95
N THR A 360 18.97 3.95 -10.35
CA THR A 360 19.51 3.77 -9.00
C THR A 360 18.39 3.68 -7.96
N LYS A 361 17.38 4.56 -8.05
CA LYS A 361 16.24 4.54 -7.12
C LYS A 361 15.33 3.34 -7.37
N TRP A 362 15.19 2.91 -8.62
CA TRP A 362 14.52 1.65 -8.94
C TRP A 362 15.19 0.46 -8.25
N GLU A 363 16.51 0.31 -8.32
CA GLU A 363 17.20 -0.83 -7.69
C GLU A 363 17.00 -0.83 -6.17
N ILE A 364 17.04 0.34 -5.53
CA ILE A 364 16.74 0.48 -4.10
C ILE A 364 15.28 0.09 -3.79
N PHE A 365 14.34 0.52 -4.62
CA PHE A 365 12.92 0.17 -4.48
C PHE A 365 12.68 -1.35 -4.67
N LYS A 366 13.36 -1.97 -5.64
CA LYS A 366 13.29 -3.42 -5.89
C LYS A 366 13.78 -4.23 -4.69
N GLU A 367 14.89 -3.83 -4.09
CA GLU A 367 15.40 -4.48 -2.87
C GLU A 367 14.50 -4.24 -1.66
N ALA A 368 13.92 -3.05 -1.54
CA ALA A 368 12.91 -2.76 -0.51
C ALA A 368 11.67 -3.66 -0.65
N ALA A 369 11.19 -3.86 -1.87
CA ALA A 369 10.05 -4.75 -2.15
C ALA A 369 10.39 -6.21 -1.85
N LYS A 370 11.61 -6.66 -2.16
CA LYS A 370 12.11 -7.99 -1.80
C LYS A 370 12.11 -8.21 -0.28
N ILE A 371 12.62 -7.26 0.50
CA ILE A 371 12.57 -7.29 1.97
C ILE A 371 11.12 -7.28 2.46
N ALA A 372 10.27 -6.48 1.82
CA ALA A 372 8.86 -6.40 2.14
C ALA A 372 8.09 -7.69 1.81
N GLN A 373 8.66 -8.58 1.00
CA GLN A 373 8.03 -9.76 0.40
C GLN A 373 6.82 -9.38 -0.48
N GLU A 374 6.90 -8.22 -1.13
CA GLU A 374 5.88 -7.70 -2.04
C GLU A 374 6.36 -7.80 -3.48
N LYS A 375 5.51 -8.32 -4.36
CA LYS A 375 5.83 -8.54 -5.77
C LYS A 375 5.62 -7.25 -6.55
N VAL A 376 6.72 -6.73 -7.10
CA VAL A 376 6.73 -5.54 -7.95
C VAL A 376 7.40 -5.84 -9.28
N TRP A 377 6.94 -5.18 -10.33
CA TRP A 377 7.53 -5.34 -11.67
C TRP A 377 7.81 -3.97 -12.29
N ARG A 378 9.02 -3.79 -12.83
CA ARG A 378 9.36 -2.54 -13.51
C ARG A 378 8.71 -2.48 -14.88
N MET A 379 7.95 -1.43 -15.10
CA MET A 379 7.29 -1.12 -16.37
C MET A 379 8.08 -0.05 -17.14
N PRO A 380 8.04 -0.06 -18.49
CA PRO A 380 8.83 0.86 -19.30
C PRO A 380 8.29 2.29 -19.23
N MET A 381 9.19 3.27 -19.18
CA MET A 381 8.88 4.68 -19.46
C MET A 381 9.60 5.08 -20.75
N HIS A 382 8.86 5.63 -21.70
CA HIS A 382 9.40 6.08 -22.99
C HIS A 382 8.58 7.25 -23.51
N GLU A 383 9.23 8.23 -24.15
CA GLU A 383 8.56 9.43 -24.66
C GLU A 383 7.49 9.11 -25.72
N ASP A 384 7.59 7.97 -26.42
CA ASP A 384 6.54 7.54 -27.35
C ASP A 384 5.20 7.28 -26.67
N PHE A 385 5.19 6.85 -25.40
CA PHE A 385 3.95 6.70 -24.63
C PHE A 385 3.34 8.06 -24.24
N ASN A 386 4.14 9.13 -24.25
CA ASN A 386 3.70 10.49 -23.93
C ASN A 386 3.12 11.24 -25.13
N LYS A 387 3.35 10.76 -26.36
CA LYS A 387 2.82 11.38 -27.59
C LYS A 387 1.30 11.51 -27.58
N GLY A 388 0.61 10.53 -27.01
CA GLY A 388 -0.85 10.58 -26.85
C GLY A 388 -1.29 11.72 -25.94
N ASN A 389 -0.61 11.93 -24.82
CA ASN A 389 -0.88 13.04 -23.90
C ASN A 389 -0.57 14.40 -24.56
N LYS A 390 0.56 14.52 -25.27
CA LYS A 390 0.96 15.75 -25.98
C LYS A 390 0.20 15.99 -27.29
N GLY A 391 -0.77 15.13 -27.62
CA GLY A 391 -1.52 15.16 -28.87
C GLY A 391 -2.77 16.03 -28.84
N SER A 392 -3.09 16.69 -27.72
CA SER A 392 -4.25 17.59 -27.66
C SER A 392 -4.11 18.73 -28.67
N LYS A 393 -5.21 19.09 -29.33
CA LYS A 393 -5.27 20.21 -30.28
C LYS A 393 -5.65 21.53 -29.61
N VAL A 394 -6.11 21.47 -28.37
CA VAL A 394 -6.78 22.59 -27.68
C VAL A 394 -6.15 22.91 -26.33
N ALA A 395 -5.30 22.03 -25.80
CA ALA A 395 -4.64 22.15 -24.51
C ALA A 395 -3.16 21.72 -24.59
N ASP A 396 -2.39 21.97 -23.53
CA ASP A 396 -0.99 21.54 -23.46
C ASP A 396 -0.87 20.01 -23.38
N LEU A 397 -1.83 19.37 -22.71
CA LEU A 397 -1.92 17.92 -22.55
C LEU A 397 -3.37 17.45 -22.70
N ALA A 398 -3.57 16.21 -23.13
CA ALA A 398 -4.77 15.42 -22.94
C ALA A 398 -4.57 14.47 -21.75
N SER A 399 -5.61 14.24 -20.94
CA SER A 399 -5.58 13.31 -19.82
C SER A 399 -5.35 11.87 -20.27
N TRP A 400 -5.88 11.51 -21.44
CA TRP A 400 -5.82 10.18 -22.02
C TRP A 400 -5.91 10.25 -23.55
N SER A 401 -5.48 9.19 -24.24
CA SER A 401 -5.57 9.09 -25.69
C SER A 401 -5.64 7.64 -26.15
N ASN A 402 -6.57 7.32 -27.04
CA ASN A 402 -6.70 6.00 -27.64
C ASN A 402 -5.58 5.62 -28.64
N SER A 403 -4.70 6.58 -28.96
CA SER A 403 -3.55 6.42 -29.87
C SER A 403 -2.43 5.57 -29.28
N VAL A 404 -2.33 5.53 -27.94
CA VAL A 404 -1.40 4.68 -27.19
C VAL A 404 -2.21 3.57 -26.51
N LYS A 405 -1.92 2.30 -26.83
CA LYS A 405 -2.67 1.16 -26.28
C LYS A 405 -2.24 0.77 -24.86
N GLN A 406 -1.00 1.04 -24.50
CA GLN A 406 -0.46 0.74 -23.17
C GLN A 406 -0.71 1.95 -22.26
N ASP A 407 -1.91 2.00 -21.67
CA ASP A 407 -2.35 3.15 -20.88
C ASP A 407 -1.55 3.31 -19.57
N SER A 408 -1.09 2.25 -18.91
CA SER A 408 -0.27 2.40 -17.68
C SER A 408 1.00 3.25 -17.90
N SER A 409 1.68 3.06 -19.03
CA SER A 409 2.88 3.83 -19.40
C SER A 409 2.49 5.23 -19.86
N GLN A 410 1.37 5.38 -20.57
CA GLN A 410 0.84 6.70 -20.91
C GLN A 410 0.51 7.51 -19.66
N ALA A 411 -0.15 6.90 -18.67
CA ALA A 411 -0.50 7.50 -17.39
C ALA A 411 0.76 7.88 -16.59
N ALA A 412 1.75 6.98 -16.50
CA ALA A 412 3.03 7.28 -15.86
C ALA A 412 3.75 8.46 -16.54
N MET A 413 3.72 8.53 -17.87
CA MET A 413 4.28 9.66 -18.63
C MET A 413 3.48 10.95 -18.45
N PHE A 414 2.16 10.88 -18.32
CA PHE A 414 1.31 12.03 -17.98
C PHE A 414 1.71 12.60 -16.61
N LEU A 415 1.84 11.74 -15.59
CA LEU A 415 2.22 12.15 -14.23
C LEU A 415 3.64 12.75 -14.18
N LYS A 416 4.58 12.20 -14.96
CA LYS A 416 5.96 12.72 -15.08
C LYS A 416 5.99 14.22 -15.44
N GLU A 417 5.04 14.71 -16.24
CA GLU A 417 4.96 16.12 -16.68
C GLU A 417 4.77 17.12 -15.53
N PHE A 418 4.41 16.66 -14.32
CA PHE A 418 4.12 17.47 -13.15
C PHE A 418 5.21 17.41 -12.07
N THR A 419 6.32 16.71 -12.32
CA THR A 419 7.36 16.39 -11.33
C THR A 419 8.43 17.48 -11.16
N LYS A 420 8.49 18.48 -12.05
CA LYS A 420 9.58 19.47 -12.14
C LYS A 420 10.97 18.82 -12.20
N ASP A 421 11.09 17.74 -12.97
CA ASP A 421 12.31 16.94 -13.16
C ASP A 421 12.89 16.32 -11.88
N ILE A 422 12.13 16.29 -10.78
CA ILE A 422 12.50 15.54 -9.58
C ILE A 422 12.39 14.04 -9.90
N ASP A 423 13.34 13.25 -9.41
CA ASP A 423 13.31 11.80 -9.54
C ASP A 423 11.97 11.22 -9.08
N PHE A 424 11.37 10.41 -9.95
CA PHE A 424 9.99 10.01 -9.85
C PHE A 424 9.83 8.49 -9.92
N ILE A 425 8.97 7.96 -9.05
CA ILE A 425 8.51 6.56 -9.07
C ILE A 425 6.98 6.56 -9.04
N HIS A 426 6.35 6.00 -10.08
CA HIS A 426 4.91 5.77 -10.11
C HIS A 426 4.61 4.31 -9.76
N CYS A 427 3.73 4.09 -8.78
CA CYS A 427 3.31 2.77 -8.34
C CYS A 427 1.83 2.55 -8.70
N ASP A 428 1.58 1.81 -9.79
CA ASP A 428 0.23 1.36 -10.15
C ASP A 428 -0.09 0.06 -9.39
N ILE A 429 -0.95 0.19 -8.38
CA ILE A 429 -1.40 -0.89 -7.50
C ILE A 429 -2.81 -1.38 -7.85
N ALA A 430 -3.39 -1.03 -9.00
CA ALA A 430 -4.76 -1.43 -9.36
C ALA A 430 -4.99 -2.95 -9.27
N GLY A 431 -4.00 -3.76 -9.64
CA GLY A 431 -4.09 -5.23 -9.54
C GLY A 431 -3.93 -5.78 -8.13
N THR A 432 -3.33 -5.01 -7.21
CA THR A 432 -2.86 -5.52 -5.91
C THR A 432 -3.49 -4.83 -4.71
N ALA A 433 -4.24 -3.73 -4.89
CA ALA A 433 -4.90 -2.99 -3.82
C ALA A 433 -5.96 -3.85 -3.11
N ASP A 434 -6.75 -4.58 -3.89
CA ASP A 434 -7.64 -5.63 -3.45
C ASP A 434 -7.50 -6.88 -4.34
N VAL A 435 -7.85 -8.04 -3.78
CA VAL A 435 -7.90 -9.31 -4.51
C VAL A 435 -9.19 -10.00 -4.11
N ASN A 436 -10.06 -10.29 -5.08
CA ASN A 436 -11.39 -10.85 -4.83
C ASN A 436 -12.18 -10.03 -3.78
N LYS A 437 -12.10 -8.69 -3.84
CA LYS A 437 -12.72 -7.76 -2.90
C LYS A 437 -12.18 -7.83 -1.48
N GLU A 438 -11.07 -8.51 -1.24
CA GLU A 438 -10.36 -8.46 0.04
C GLU A 438 -9.27 -7.40 -0.05
N PRO A 439 -9.26 -6.38 0.83
CA PRO A 439 -8.23 -5.35 0.84
C PRO A 439 -6.87 -5.96 1.20
N GLN A 440 -5.81 -5.55 0.51
CA GLN A 440 -4.46 -6.09 0.73
C GLN A 440 -3.52 -5.11 1.46
N GLY A 441 -3.74 -3.80 1.35
CA GLY A 441 -2.83 -2.76 1.84
C GLY A 441 -1.40 -2.86 1.26
N PRO A 442 -1.24 -3.00 -0.08
CA PRO A 442 0.05 -3.25 -0.70
C PRO A 442 0.99 -2.04 -0.57
N LEU A 443 2.29 -2.29 -0.70
CA LEU A 443 3.38 -1.34 -0.75
C LEU A 443 3.63 -0.51 0.51
N VAL A 444 2.78 -0.57 1.55
CA VAL A 444 3.09 0.07 2.85
C VAL A 444 4.44 -0.40 3.37
N ALA A 445 4.69 -1.71 3.32
CA ALA A 445 5.95 -2.28 3.76
C ALA A 445 7.11 -1.91 2.83
N THR A 446 6.91 -2.00 1.52
CA THR A 446 7.92 -1.60 0.52
C THR A 446 8.33 -0.14 0.68
N LEU A 447 7.39 0.79 0.85
CA LEU A 447 7.66 2.22 0.97
C LEU A 447 8.41 2.56 2.26
N VAL A 448 8.07 1.91 3.38
CA VAL A 448 8.83 2.06 4.63
C VAL A 448 10.27 1.60 4.46
N GLU A 449 10.48 0.40 3.89
CA GLU A 449 11.85 -0.12 3.65
C GLU A 449 12.61 0.72 2.61
N PHE A 450 11.93 1.24 1.59
CA PHE A 450 12.52 2.09 0.55
C PHE A 450 13.09 3.38 1.13
N VAL A 451 12.30 4.10 1.92
CA VAL A 451 12.74 5.37 2.53
C VAL A 451 13.89 5.13 3.53
N LEU A 452 13.85 4.03 4.30
CA LEU A 452 14.97 3.65 5.18
C LEU A 452 16.25 3.39 4.38
N LYS A 453 16.17 2.64 3.28
CA LYS A 453 17.32 2.31 2.44
C LYS A 453 17.92 3.48 1.67
N LEU A 454 17.10 4.42 1.21
CA LEU A 454 17.60 5.65 0.57
C LEU A 454 18.55 6.41 1.51
N GLN A 455 18.23 6.45 2.80
CA GLN A 455 19.06 7.12 3.80
C GLN A 455 20.33 6.35 4.18
N GLU A 456 20.32 5.02 4.07
CA GLU A 456 21.49 4.15 4.32
C GLU A 456 22.51 4.26 3.18
N THR A 457 22.06 4.15 1.93
CA THR A 457 22.93 4.11 0.73
C THR A 457 23.83 5.35 0.63
N LYS A 458 23.34 6.53 1.05
CA LYS A 458 24.17 7.74 1.04
C LYS A 458 25.25 7.78 2.12
N LYS A 459 25.03 7.16 3.28
CA LYS A 459 26.05 7.08 4.33
C LYS A 459 27.25 6.24 3.91
N GLU A 460 27.10 5.38 2.90
CA GLU A 460 28.19 4.56 2.35
C GLU A 460 28.98 5.29 1.25
N THR A 461 28.43 6.38 0.69
CA THR A 461 29.05 7.17 -0.38
C THR A 461 29.64 8.51 0.07
N GLU A 462 29.36 8.91 1.32
CA GLU A 462 29.95 10.07 2.02
C GLU A 462 31.04 9.59 3.00
#